data_AF-A0A8T4P6E3-F1
#
_entry.id   AF-A0A8T4P6E3-F1
#
_cell.length_a   1.000
_cell.length_b   1.000
_cell.length_c   1.000
_cell.angle_alpha   90.00
_cell.angle_beta   90.00
_cell.angle_gamma   90.00
#
_symmetry.space_group_name_H-M   'P 1'
#
loop_
_entity.id
_entity.type
_entity.pdbx_description
1 polymer ?
#
loop_
_entity_poly.entity_id
_entity_poly.type
_entity_poly.pdbx_seq_one_letter_code
_entity_poly.pdbx_strand_id
1 'polypeptide(L)'
;MPEKEDITGKMGNLIENLKAKGFSDKDILKLFSKKEKELVIPIGVFQNRSLGLLESLTLHLKDRVGLSYHQIAVILNRDDRTIWTSYNQAKKKLKTTKFKSPP
;
A
#
# COMPACT_ATOMS: atom_id res chain seq x y z
N MET A 1 -6.45 -41.40 -7.94
CA MET A 1 -6.70 -40.02 -7.46
C MET A 1 -7.13 -39.17 -8.65
N PRO A 2 -8.43 -38.99 -8.92
CA PRO A 2 -8.94 -38.44 -10.20
C PRO A 2 -9.24 -36.93 -10.21
N GLU A 3 -8.85 -36.15 -9.18
CA GLU A 3 -9.33 -34.76 -9.05
C GLU A 3 -8.47 -33.69 -9.77
N LYS A 4 -7.22 -34.00 -10.17
CA LYS A 4 -6.30 -32.99 -10.72
C LYS A 4 -6.51 -32.67 -12.19
N GLU A 5 -7.04 -33.60 -12.99
CA GLU A 5 -7.23 -33.43 -14.44
C GLU A 5 -8.40 -32.49 -14.78
N ASP A 6 -9.43 -32.44 -13.94
CA ASP A 6 -10.63 -31.64 -14.18
C ASP A 6 -10.41 -30.14 -13.95
N ILE A 7 -9.55 -29.77 -13.00
CA ILE A 7 -9.27 -28.37 -12.66
C ILE A 7 -8.43 -27.69 -13.76
N THR A 8 -7.43 -28.41 -14.29
CA THR A 8 -6.55 -27.86 -15.34
C THR A 8 -7.32 -27.64 -16.64
N GLY A 9 -8.21 -28.57 -17.01
CA GLY A 9 -9.09 -28.42 -18.17
C GLY A 9 -10.06 -27.25 -18.04
N LYS A 10 -10.71 -27.11 -16.88
CA LYS A 10 -11.58 -25.95 -16.58
C LYS A 10 -10.82 -24.62 -16.65
N MET A 11 -9.57 -24.60 -16.19
CA MET A 11 -8.73 -23.40 -16.23
C MET A 11 -8.34 -23.04 -17.68
N GLY A 12 -8.02 -24.04 -18.52
CA GLY A 12 -7.77 -23.83 -19.95
C GLY A 12 -8.96 -23.18 -20.65
N ASN A 13 -10.15 -23.75 -20.47
CA ASN A 13 -11.40 -23.23 -21.04
C ASN A 13 -11.72 -21.81 -20.55
N LEU A 14 -11.43 -21.51 -19.28
CA LEU A 14 -11.60 -20.16 -18.73
C LEU A 14 -10.65 -19.15 -19.40
N ILE A 15 -9.38 -19.51 -19.56
CA ILE A 15 -8.37 -18.66 -20.21
C ILE A 15 -8.75 -18.39 -21.67
N GLU A 16 -9.19 -19.41 -22.42
CA GLU A 16 -9.64 -19.24 -23.81
C GLU A 16 -10.84 -18.29 -23.91
N ASN A 17 -11.83 -18.45 -23.04
CA ASN A 17 -12.99 -17.55 -22.99
C ASN A 17 -12.61 -16.10 -22.65
N LEU A 18 -11.60 -15.90 -21.80
CA LEU A 18 -11.09 -14.56 -21.49
C LEU A 18 -10.34 -13.95 -22.67
N LYS A 19 -9.51 -14.73 -23.37
CA LYS A 19 -8.83 -14.29 -24.60
C LYS A 19 -9.82 -13.92 -25.69
N ALA A 20 -10.88 -14.72 -25.88
CA ALA A 20 -11.95 -14.45 -26.85
C ALA A 20 -12.71 -13.14 -26.55
N LYS A 21 -12.76 -12.72 -25.27
CA LYS A 21 -13.33 -11.44 -24.84
C LYS A 21 -12.38 -10.25 -24.96
N GLY A 22 -11.19 -10.46 -25.53
CA GLY A 22 -10.21 -9.40 -25.81
C GLY A 22 -9.24 -9.10 -24.67
N PHE A 23 -9.18 -9.94 -23.62
CA PHE A 23 -8.17 -9.79 -22.58
C PHE A 23 -6.81 -10.27 -23.08
N SER A 24 -5.77 -9.44 -22.90
CA SER A 24 -4.41 -9.85 -23.22
C SER A 24 -3.85 -10.81 -22.17
N ASP A 25 -2.83 -11.57 -22.54
CA ASP A 25 -2.10 -12.43 -21.60
C ASP A 25 -1.60 -11.66 -20.36
N LYS A 26 -1.24 -10.38 -20.54
CA LYS A 26 -0.82 -9.50 -19.45
C LYS A 26 -1.96 -9.16 -18.49
N ASP A 27 -3.18 -8.98 -19.00
CA ASP A 27 -4.35 -8.70 -18.17
C ASP A 27 -4.76 -9.92 -17.36
N ILE A 28 -4.68 -11.10 -17.98
CA ILE A 28 -4.94 -12.38 -17.31
C ILE A 28 -3.91 -12.61 -16.20
N LEU A 29 -2.61 -12.42 -16.48
CA LEU A 29 -1.56 -12.53 -15.48
C LEU A 29 -1.73 -11.52 -14.32
N LYS A 30 -2.24 -10.31 -14.60
CA LYS A 30 -2.50 -9.28 -13.58
C LYS A 30 -3.60 -9.71 -12.59
N LEU A 31 -4.60 -10.46 -13.04
CA LEU A 31 -5.66 -11.01 -12.17
C LEU A 31 -5.09 -11.98 -11.13
N PHE A 32 -4.17 -12.86 -11.54
CA PHE A 32 -3.54 -13.85 -10.65
C PHE A 32 -2.37 -13.29 -9.85
N SER A 33 -1.72 -12.24 -10.34
CA SER A 33 -0.61 -11.57 -9.65
C SER A 33 -1.06 -10.63 -8.53
N LYS A 34 -2.38 -10.45 -8.33
CA LYS A 34 -2.93 -9.67 -7.23
C LYS A 34 -2.80 -10.42 -5.89
N LYS A 35 -1.57 -10.74 -5.49
CA LYS A 35 -1.26 -11.02 -4.09
C LYS A 35 -1.30 -9.68 -3.38
N GLU A 36 -2.43 -9.34 -2.78
CA GLU A 36 -2.53 -8.15 -1.94
C GLU A 36 -1.48 -8.29 -0.84
N LYS A 37 -0.37 -7.55 -0.95
CA LYS A 37 0.55 -7.40 0.17
C LYS A 37 -0.23 -6.63 1.22
N GLU A 38 -0.75 -7.35 2.20
CA GLU A 38 -1.40 -6.75 3.35
C GLU A 38 -0.38 -5.84 4.04
N LEU A 39 -0.67 -4.55 4.02
CA LEU A 39 0.14 -3.55 4.69
C LEU A 39 -0.19 -3.59 6.18
N VAL A 40 0.63 -4.29 6.95
CA VAL A 40 0.49 -4.36 8.42
C VAL A 40 1.12 -3.11 9.03
N ILE A 41 0.31 -2.33 9.75
CA ILE A 41 0.76 -1.11 10.44
C ILE A 41 0.69 -1.36 11.95
N PRO A 42 1.83 -1.35 12.67
CA PRO A 42 1.80 -1.47 14.12
C PRO A 42 1.04 -0.30 14.76
N ILE A 43 0.13 -0.57 15.71
CA ILE A 43 -0.63 0.48 16.41
C ILE A 43 0.29 1.50 17.11
N GLY A 44 1.49 1.08 17.48
CA GLY A 44 2.53 1.92 18.08
C GLY A 44 2.95 3.12 17.22
N VAL A 45 2.70 3.09 15.90
CA VAL A 45 2.96 4.23 15.00
C VAL A 45 2.22 5.49 15.45
N PHE A 46 1.08 5.35 16.12
CA PHE A 46 0.23 6.46 16.56
C PHE A 46 0.46 6.90 18.00
N GLN A 47 1.54 6.45 18.66
CA GLN A 47 1.86 6.81 20.05
C GLN A 47 2.19 8.29 20.22
N ASN A 48 2.81 8.92 19.22
CA ASN A 48 3.21 10.32 19.32
C ASN A 48 2.02 11.26 19.11
N ARG A 49 1.45 11.76 20.21
CA ARG A 49 0.30 12.68 20.20
C ARG A 49 0.59 14.08 19.63
N SER A 50 1.85 14.44 19.42
CA SER A 50 2.20 15.68 18.72
C SER A 50 1.95 15.61 17.21
N LEU A 51 1.83 14.40 16.66
CA LEU A 51 1.55 14.14 15.25
C LEU A 51 0.08 13.78 15.03
N GLY A 52 -0.49 14.27 13.93
CA GLY A 52 -1.79 13.80 13.44
C GLY A 52 -1.70 12.35 12.92
N LEU A 53 -2.86 11.72 12.71
CA LEU A 53 -2.92 10.33 12.21
C LEU A 53 -2.23 10.18 10.86
N LEU A 54 -2.55 11.06 9.89
CA LEU A 54 -1.94 11.03 8.56
C LEU A 54 -0.44 11.35 8.62
N GLU A 55 -0.02 12.28 9.48
CA GLU A 55 1.40 12.63 9.67
C GLU A 55 2.18 11.44 10.21
N SER A 56 1.66 10.77 11.24
CA SER A 56 2.29 9.59 11.84
C SER A 56 2.38 8.44 10.84
N LEU A 57 1.30 8.19 10.10
CA LEU A 57 1.23 7.14 9.11
C LEU A 57 2.17 7.40 7.93
N THR A 58 2.12 8.60 7.33
CA THR A 58 2.99 8.97 6.20
C THR A 58 4.46 8.95 6.58
N LEU A 59 4.81 9.41 7.79
CA LEU A 59 6.15 9.33 8.32
C LEU A 59 6.62 7.87 8.44
N HIS A 60 5.80 6.97 8.99
CA HIS A 60 6.15 5.55 9.11
C HIS A 60 6.32 4.88 7.74
N LEU A 61 5.38 5.10 6.82
CA LEU A 61 5.45 4.52 5.48
C LEU A 61 6.65 5.03 4.69
N LYS A 62 7.07 6.29 4.92
CA LYS A 62 8.24 6.87 4.28
C LYS A 62 9.55 6.40 4.92
N ASP A 63 9.70 6.56 6.23
CA ASP A 63 10.98 6.40 6.93
C ASP A 63 11.24 4.95 7.39
N ARG A 64 10.18 4.15 7.64
CA ARG A 64 10.31 2.74 8.10
C ARG A 64 10.05 1.73 7.01
N VAL A 65 9.02 1.97 6.18
CA VAL A 65 8.67 1.05 5.08
C VAL A 65 9.44 1.40 3.79
N GLY A 66 9.86 2.65 3.62
CA GLY A 66 10.70 3.07 2.50
C GLY A 66 9.94 3.40 1.21
N LEU A 67 8.64 3.67 1.29
CA LEU A 67 7.81 3.95 0.11
C LEU A 67 8.06 5.34 -0.48
N SER A 68 7.85 5.48 -1.78
CA SER A 68 7.82 6.79 -2.45
C SER A 68 6.55 7.56 -2.07
N TYR A 69 6.55 8.89 -2.23
CA TYR A 69 5.34 9.69 -1.96
C TYR A 69 4.16 9.23 -2.82
N HIS A 70 4.43 8.91 -4.09
CA HIS A 70 3.43 8.40 -5.01
C HIS A 70 2.87 7.04 -4.61
N GLN A 71 3.73 6.12 -4.17
CA GLN A 71 3.26 4.83 -3.65
C GLN A 71 2.35 5.02 -2.42
N ILE A 72 2.73 5.91 -1.50
CA ILE A 72 1.92 6.23 -0.32
C ILE A 72 0.59 6.89 -0.73
N ALA A 73 0.62 7.80 -1.70
CA ALA A 73 -0.56 8.48 -2.22
C ALA A 73 -1.58 7.50 -2.80
N VAL A 74 -1.11 6.56 -3.62
CA VAL A 74 -1.94 5.49 -4.19
C VAL A 74 -2.52 4.58 -3.11
N ILE A 75 -1.70 4.12 -2.15
CA ILE A 75 -2.13 3.21 -1.07
C ILE A 75 -3.17 3.86 -0.16
N LEU A 76 -2.98 5.13 0.20
CA LEU A 76 -3.87 5.87 1.09
C LEU A 76 -5.03 6.55 0.35
N ASN A 77 -5.08 6.42 -0.98
CA ASN A 77 -6.03 7.11 -1.85
C ASN A 77 -6.06 8.63 -1.57
N ARG A 78 -4.90 9.27 -1.69
CA ARG A 78 -4.70 10.72 -1.47
C ARG A 78 -3.88 11.32 -2.60
N ASP A 79 -3.93 12.64 -2.71
CA ASP A 79 -3.07 13.38 -3.64
C ASP A 79 -1.61 13.39 -3.15
N ASP A 80 -0.68 13.34 -4.10
CA ASP A 80 0.77 13.40 -3.86
C ASP A 80 1.18 14.61 -3.01
N ARG A 81 0.57 15.78 -3.26
CA ARG A 81 0.86 17.02 -2.51
C ARG A 81 0.40 16.90 -1.07
N THR A 82 -0.70 16.20 -0.80
CA THR A 82 -1.18 15.94 0.56
C THR A 82 -0.18 15.08 1.33
N ILE A 83 0.33 14.01 0.71
CA ILE A 83 1.33 13.13 1.34
C ILE A 83 2.62 13.89 1.63
N TRP A 84 3.14 14.63 0.64
CA TRP A 84 4.34 15.44 0.80
C TRP A 84 4.20 16.47 1.93
N THR A 85 3.07 17.18 1.97
CA THR A 85 2.80 18.19 3.00
C THR A 85 2.71 17.55 4.38
N SER A 86 1.99 16.44 4.51
CA SER A 86 1.83 15.72 5.77
C SER A 86 3.17 15.21 6.32
N TYR A 87 4.01 14.62 5.46
CA TYR A 87 5.34 14.18 5.84
C TYR A 87 6.22 15.34 6.34
N ASN A 88 6.25 16.47 5.61
CA ASN A 88 7.07 17.62 6.00
C ASN A 88 6.59 18.27 7.30
N GLN A 89 5.28 18.36 7.51
CA GLN A 89 4.70 18.83 8.78
C GLN A 89 5.08 17.91 9.94
N ALA A 90 5.05 16.59 9.72
CA ALA A 90 5.52 15.61 10.70
C ALA A 90 6.99 15.83 11.07
N LYS A 91 7.89 15.97 10.08
CA LYS A 91 9.31 16.23 10.32
C LYS A 91 9.53 17.57 11.04
N LYS A 92 8.76 18.61 10.70
CA LYS A 92 8.83 19.92 11.37
C LYS A 92 8.43 19.81 12.84
N LYS A 93 7.31 19.14 13.15
CA LYS A 93 6.84 18.91 14.53
C LYS A 93 7.84 18.10 15.34
N LEU A 94 8.44 17.06 14.77
CA LEU A 94 9.46 16.28 15.47
C LEU A 94 10.70 17.12 15.80
N LYS A 95 11.11 18.02 14.90
CA LYS A 95 12.21 18.96 15.18
C LYS A 95 11.85 19.89 16.35
N THR A 96 10.65 20.45 16.39
CA THR A 96 10.26 21.38 17.46
C THR A 96 10.07 20.69 18.81
N THR A 97 9.57 19.45 18.84
CA THR A 97 9.40 18.70 20.10
C THR A 97 10.72 18.32 20.78
N LYS A 98 11.82 18.15 20.04
CA LYS A 98 13.13 17.83 20.62
C LYS A 98 13.74 18.96 21.47
N PHE A 99 13.23 20.18 21.35
CA PHE A 99 13.73 21.37 22.05
C PHE A 99 12.75 21.95 23.07
N LYS A 100 11.58 21.33 23.26
CA LYS A 100 10.70 21.67 24.38
C LYS A 100 11.06 20.76 25.55
N SER A 101 11.73 21.32 26.56
CA SER A 101 11.88 20.69 27.87
C SER A 101 10.50 20.26 28.40
N PRO A 102 10.39 19.11 29.08
CA PRO A 102 9.13 18.71 29.68
C PRO A 102 8.71 19.74 30.75
N PRO A 103 7.41 20.06 30.87
CA PRO A 103 6.89 20.82 32.01
C PRO A 103 7.01 20.02 33.32
#